data_AF-A0A453F275-F1
#
_entry.id   AF-A0A453F275-F1
#
_cell.length_a   1.000
_cell.length_b   1.000
_cell.length_c   1.000
_cell.angle_alpha   90.00
_cell.angle_beta   90.00
_cell.angle_gamma   90.00
#
_symmetry.space_group_name_H-M   'P 1'
#
loop_
_entity.id
_entity.type
_entity.pdbx_description
1 polymer ?
#
loop_
_entity_poly.entity_id
_entity_poly.type
_entity_poly.pdbx_seq_one_letter_code
_entity_poly.pdbx_strand_id
1 'polypeptide(L)'
;MQMAVVEFARHVMNLPHANSTEFDPNAKTPCVIFMPEGSKTHMGGTMRLGSRRTFFKVADCKSAKLYGNADYVDERHRHRYEVNPDMVPEFENAGLKFVGKDESDRRMEIIEIPNHQYFIGAQFHPEFKSRPAKPSPL
;
A
#
# COMPACT_ATOMS: atom_id res chain seq x y z
N MET A 1 4.24 1.97 -4.83
CA MET A 1 2.76 1.94 -4.70
C MET A 1 2.14 3.34 -4.66
N GLN A 2 2.59 4.24 -3.78
CA GLN A 2 1.97 5.56 -3.55
C GLN A 2 1.67 6.40 -4.82
N MET A 3 2.62 6.50 -5.77
CA MET A 3 2.40 7.30 -6.99
C MET A 3 1.34 6.72 -7.91
N ALA A 4 1.14 5.40 -7.90
CA ALA A 4 0.02 4.79 -8.63
C ALA A 4 -1.33 5.22 -8.04
N VAL A 5 -1.44 5.36 -6.72
CA VAL A 5 -2.67 5.84 -6.05
C VAL A 5 -2.94 7.30 -6.41
N VAL A 6 -1.91 8.16 -6.36
CA VAL A 6 -2.02 9.57 -6.76
C VAL A 6 -2.45 9.68 -8.23
N GLU A 7 -1.84 8.89 -9.11
CA GLU A 7 -2.15 8.92 -10.53
C GLU A 7 -3.56 8.41 -10.86
N PHE A 8 -3.98 7.33 -10.19
CA PHE A 8 -5.33 6.79 -10.30
C PHE A 8 -6.37 7.84 -9.87
N ALA A 9 -6.13 8.54 -8.77
CA ALA A 9 -7.00 9.62 -8.31
C ALA A 9 -7.12 10.74 -9.37
N ARG A 10 -6.00 11.15 -9.98
CA ARG A 10 -5.99 12.21 -10.99
C ARG A 10 -6.79 11.84 -12.23
N HIS A 11 -6.59 10.65 -12.76
CA HIS A 11 -7.05 10.32 -14.11
C HIS A 11 -8.27 9.40 -14.16
N VAL A 12 -8.46 8.53 -13.16
CA VAL A 12 -9.65 7.65 -13.11
C VAL A 12 -10.76 8.29 -12.28
N MET A 13 -10.41 8.94 -11.16
CA MET A 13 -11.38 9.61 -10.29
C MET A 13 -11.58 11.09 -10.63
N ASN A 14 -10.87 11.63 -11.62
CA ASN A 14 -10.92 13.04 -12.04
C ASN A 14 -10.62 14.04 -10.91
N LEU A 15 -9.63 13.72 -10.06
CA LEU A 15 -9.17 14.58 -8.97
C LEU A 15 -7.80 15.20 -9.34
N PRO A 16 -7.74 16.23 -10.22
CA PRO A 16 -6.49 16.73 -10.79
C PRO A 16 -5.51 17.29 -9.74
N HIS A 17 -6.01 17.68 -8.57
CA HIS A 17 -5.22 18.21 -7.46
C HIS A 17 -4.86 17.14 -6.40
N ALA A 18 -5.13 15.87 -6.68
CA ALA A 18 -4.67 14.76 -5.86
C ALA A 18 -3.15 14.74 -5.75
N ASN A 19 -2.63 14.64 -4.54
CA ASN A 19 -1.19 14.55 -4.30
C ASN A 19 -0.84 13.85 -2.97
N SER A 20 0.45 13.57 -2.79
CA SER A 20 1.02 13.21 -1.50
C SER A 20 1.34 14.46 -0.69
N THR A 21 1.07 14.42 0.61
CA THR A 21 1.50 15.48 1.54
C THR A 21 3.02 15.54 1.71
N GLU A 22 3.75 14.54 1.19
CA GLU A 22 5.20 14.60 1.07
C GLU A 22 5.67 15.68 0.08
N PHE A 23 4.95 15.85 -1.03
CA PHE A 23 5.31 16.80 -2.09
C PHE A 23 4.57 18.13 -1.96
N ASP A 24 3.31 18.08 -1.52
CA ASP A 24 2.48 19.26 -1.29
C ASP A 24 1.77 19.12 0.06
N PRO A 25 2.32 19.71 1.14
CA PRO A 25 1.71 19.67 2.47
C PRO A 25 0.29 20.27 2.53
N ASN A 26 -0.08 21.11 1.55
CA ASN A 26 -1.38 21.77 1.46
C ASN A 26 -2.26 21.16 0.35
N ALA A 27 -1.96 19.93 -0.09
CA ALA A 27 -2.72 19.26 -1.13
C ALA A 27 -4.22 19.24 -0.79
N LYS A 28 -5.05 19.79 -1.69
CA LYS A 28 -6.52 19.82 -1.52
C LYS A 28 -7.14 18.43 -1.45
N THR A 29 -6.48 17.46 -2.07
CA THR A 29 -6.89 16.05 -2.08
C THR A 29 -5.68 15.21 -1.67
N PRO A 30 -5.45 15.02 -0.35
CA PRO A 30 -4.28 14.35 0.16
C PRO A 30 -4.48 12.82 0.10
N CYS A 31 -4.16 12.21 -1.05
CA CYS A 31 -4.30 10.77 -1.26
C CYS A 31 -3.28 9.93 -0.49
N VAL A 32 -2.12 10.52 -0.22
CA VAL A 32 -1.03 9.90 0.55
C VAL A 32 -0.64 10.87 1.65
N ILE A 33 -0.69 10.42 2.90
CA ILE A 33 -0.49 11.24 4.10
C ILE A 33 0.62 10.70 4.98
N PHE A 34 1.23 11.59 5.76
CA PHE A 34 2.21 11.20 6.78
C PHE A 34 1.50 10.45 7.91
N MET A 35 1.79 9.17 8.07
CA MET A 35 1.18 8.33 9.12
C MET A 35 2.26 7.50 9.82
N PRO A 36 3.05 8.11 10.72
CA PRO A 36 4.15 7.43 11.38
C PRO A 36 3.65 6.33 12.35
N GLU A 37 4.55 5.42 12.72
CA GLU A 37 4.29 4.51 13.84
C GLU A 37 4.60 5.22 15.16
N GLY A 38 3.73 5.04 16.15
CA GLY A 38 4.04 5.43 17.52
C GLY A 38 5.04 4.45 18.13
N SER A 39 6.09 4.97 18.77
CA SER A 39 7.02 4.13 19.52
C SER A 39 6.87 4.37 21.02
N LYS A 40 6.86 3.30 21.81
CA LYS A 40 6.89 3.38 23.29
C LYS A 40 8.29 3.72 23.81
N THR A 41 9.33 3.54 23.01
CA THR A 41 10.74 3.72 23.41
C THR A 41 11.40 4.93 22.76
N HIS A 42 10.86 5.43 21.65
CA HIS A 42 11.37 6.60 20.93
C HIS A 42 10.29 7.69 20.88
N MET A 43 10.62 8.87 21.39
CA MET A 43 9.74 10.04 21.32
C MET A 43 9.67 10.56 19.86
N GLY A 44 8.46 10.84 19.37
CA GLY A 44 8.21 11.34 18.02
C GLY A 44 7.60 10.31 17.05
N GLY A 45 7.25 10.75 15.84
CA GLY A 45 6.71 9.88 14.79
C GLY A 45 7.79 9.02 14.14
N THR A 46 7.83 7.73 14.48
CA THR A 46 8.84 6.81 13.95
C THR A 46 8.48 6.27 12.56
N MET A 47 9.49 5.90 11.77
CA MET A 47 9.32 5.28 10.46
C MET A 47 8.74 3.86 10.61
N ARG A 48 7.86 3.45 9.71
CA ARG A 48 7.48 2.03 9.58
C ARG A 48 8.67 1.28 9.01
N LEU A 49 9.31 0.48 9.86
CA LEU A 49 10.60 -0.15 9.57
C LEU A 49 10.62 -1.62 10.00
N GLY A 50 11.23 -2.46 9.18
CA GLY A 50 11.48 -3.86 9.50
C GLY A 50 10.40 -4.79 8.97
N SER A 51 10.36 -6.02 9.50
CA SER A 51 9.39 -7.02 9.09
C SER A 51 8.02 -6.69 9.66
N ARG A 52 7.01 -6.54 8.80
CA ARG A 52 5.62 -6.33 9.19
C ARG A 52 4.73 -7.32 8.45
N ARG A 53 3.64 -7.70 9.12
CA ARG A 53 2.65 -8.60 8.56
C ARG A 53 1.65 -7.83 7.69
N THR A 54 1.39 -8.36 6.51
CA THR A 54 0.35 -7.91 5.58
C THR A 54 -0.63 -9.05 5.38
N PHE A 55 -1.91 -8.83 5.67
CA PHE A 55 -2.98 -9.80 5.48
C PHE A 55 -3.65 -9.57 4.14
N PHE A 56 -3.88 -10.66 3.39
CA PHE A 56 -4.70 -10.58 2.19
C PHE A 56 -6.18 -10.50 2.58
N LYS A 57 -6.86 -9.47 2.07
CA LYS A 57 -8.29 -9.22 2.32
C LYS A 57 -9.19 -9.71 1.19
N VAL A 58 -8.58 -10.07 0.07
CA VAL A 58 -9.27 -10.60 -1.11
C VAL A 58 -8.60 -11.92 -1.50
N ALA A 59 -9.28 -13.03 -1.25
CA ALA A 59 -8.71 -14.37 -1.46
C ALA A 59 -8.31 -14.65 -2.92
N ASP A 60 -9.08 -14.14 -3.89
CA ASP A 60 -8.85 -14.40 -5.31
C ASP A 60 -7.95 -13.36 -6.02
N CYS A 61 -7.22 -12.54 -5.26
CA CYS A 61 -6.31 -11.53 -5.83
C CYS A 61 -5.03 -12.15 -6.43
N LYS A 62 -4.39 -11.43 -7.36
CA LYS A 62 -3.17 -11.91 -8.04
C LYS A 62 -2.03 -12.09 -7.05
N SER A 63 -1.90 -11.17 -6.09
CA SER A 63 -0.86 -11.20 -5.06
C SER A 63 -0.98 -12.44 -4.18
N ALA A 64 -2.17 -12.76 -3.65
CA ALA A 64 -2.36 -13.96 -2.83
C ALA A 64 -1.97 -15.23 -3.60
N LYS A 65 -2.35 -15.34 -4.88
CA LYS A 65 -1.97 -16.46 -5.75
C LYS A 65 -0.46 -16.59 -5.94
N LEU A 66 0.26 -15.48 -6.15
CA LEU A 66 1.72 -15.48 -6.26
C LEU A 66 2.39 -15.99 -4.96
N TYR A 67 1.82 -15.64 -3.81
CA TYR A 67 2.26 -16.12 -2.50
C TYR A 67 1.67 -17.49 -2.11
N GLY A 68 1.13 -18.25 -3.05
CA GLY A 68 0.64 -19.61 -2.80
C GLY A 68 -0.66 -19.68 -2.01
N ASN A 69 -1.52 -18.67 -2.14
CA ASN A 69 -2.78 -18.52 -1.41
C ASN A 69 -2.62 -18.49 0.12
N ALA A 70 -1.52 -17.92 0.61
CA ALA A 70 -1.35 -17.65 2.03
C ALA A 70 -2.37 -16.60 2.52
N ASP A 71 -2.75 -16.66 3.80
CA ASP A 71 -3.63 -15.65 4.42
C ASP A 71 -2.89 -14.32 4.69
N TYR A 72 -1.57 -14.40 4.89
CA TYR A 72 -0.71 -13.26 5.17
C TYR A 72 0.72 -13.49 4.68
N VAL A 73 1.47 -12.40 4.57
CA VAL A 73 2.90 -12.39 4.30
C VAL A 73 3.62 -11.45 5.26
N ASP A 74 4.83 -11.82 5.67
CA ASP A 74 5.72 -10.96 6.45
C ASP A 74 6.78 -10.38 5.52
N GLU A 75 6.73 -9.07 5.25
CA GLU A 75 7.63 -8.39 4.30
C GLU A 75 8.35 -7.21 4.97
N ARG A 76 9.41 -6.71 4.33
CA ARG A 76 10.23 -5.61 4.90
C ARG A 76 9.75 -4.25 4.44
N HIS A 77 9.48 -3.37 5.40
CA HIS A 77 9.05 -1.99 5.16
C HIS A 77 10.15 -1.01 5.56
N ARG A 78 10.15 0.13 4.88
CA ARG A 78 10.98 1.30 5.18
C ARG A 78 10.35 2.54 4.56
N HIS A 79 9.29 3.07 5.17
CA HIS A 79 8.59 4.25 4.68
C HIS A 79 7.84 4.98 5.81
N ARG A 80 7.30 6.16 5.50
CA ARG A 80 6.65 7.05 6.49
C ARG A 80 5.25 7.51 6.08
N TYR A 81 4.92 7.37 4.80
CA TYR A 81 3.68 7.86 4.21
C TYR A 81 2.81 6.69 3.79
N GLU A 82 1.51 6.86 3.94
CA GLU A 82 0.49 5.85 3.71
C GLU A 82 -0.63 6.42 2.87
N VAL A 83 -1.38 5.55 2.19
CA VAL A 83 -2.64 5.97 1.57
C VAL A 83 -3.57 6.51 2.66
N ASN A 84 -4.22 7.64 2.40
CA ASN A 84 -5.17 8.23 3.31
C ASN A 84 -6.35 7.28 3.54
N PRO A 85 -6.55 6.75 4.76
CA PRO A 85 -7.61 5.78 5.04
C PRO A 85 -9.02 6.32 4.73
N ASP A 86 -9.21 7.64 4.85
CA ASP A 86 -10.51 8.28 4.62
C ASP A 86 -10.93 8.23 3.15
N MET A 87 -9.96 8.13 2.23
CA MET A 87 -10.19 8.05 0.79
C MET A 87 -10.32 6.61 0.26
N VAL A 88 -10.00 5.59 1.09
CA VAL A 88 -10.02 4.18 0.67
C VAL A 88 -11.36 3.75 0.08
N PRO A 89 -12.52 4.08 0.68
CA PRO A 89 -13.82 3.72 0.10
C PRO A 89 -14.04 4.31 -1.30
N GLU A 90 -13.58 5.54 -1.55
CA GLU A 90 -13.71 6.21 -2.84
C GLU A 90 -12.87 5.51 -3.91
N PHE A 91 -11.63 5.15 -3.59
CA PHE A 91 -10.75 4.36 -4.46
C PHE A 91 -11.35 2.98 -4.79
N GLU A 92 -11.87 2.26 -3.78
CA GLU A 92 -12.46 0.94 -3.98
C GLU A 92 -13.73 0.96 -4.84
N ASN A 93 -14.52 2.02 -4.72
CA ASN A 93 -15.69 2.28 -5.56
C ASN A 93 -15.31 2.64 -7.00
N ALA A 94 -14.19 3.36 -7.19
CA ALA A 94 -13.66 3.71 -8.50
C ALA A 94 -12.91 2.53 -9.18
N GLY A 95 -12.70 1.41 -8.48
CA GLY A 95 -12.16 0.17 -9.04
C GLY A 95 -10.72 -0.15 -8.68
N LEU A 96 -10.04 0.68 -7.88
CA LEU A 96 -8.73 0.34 -7.31
C LEU A 96 -8.93 -0.48 -6.04
N LYS A 97 -8.45 -1.72 -5.99
CA LYS A 97 -8.66 -2.62 -4.85
C LYS A 97 -7.45 -2.64 -3.93
N PHE A 98 -7.68 -2.49 -2.62
CA PHE A 98 -6.66 -2.69 -1.59
C PHE A 98 -6.73 -4.12 -1.07
N VAL A 99 -5.96 -4.99 -1.72
CA VAL A 99 -6.02 -6.45 -1.49
C VAL A 99 -5.17 -6.89 -0.31
N GLY A 100 -4.21 -6.07 0.14
CA GLY A 100 -3.36 -6.33 1.30
C GLY A 100 -3.43 -5.19 2.31
N LYS A 101 -3.66 -5.50 3.58
CA LYS A 101 -3.76 -4.53 4.69
C LYS A 101 -2.93 -4.96 5.89
N ASP A 102 -2.59 -4.03 6.78
CA ASP A 102 -1.94 -4.33 8.05
C ASP A 102 -2.89 -4.97 9.08
N GLU A 103 -2.37 -5.32 10.26
CA GLU A 103 -3.16 -5.90 11.36
C GLU A 103 -4.32 -5.01 11.82
N SER A 104 -4.19 -3.69 11.67
CA SER A 104 -5.19 -2.72 12.10
C SER A 104 -6.25 -2.40 11.04
N ASP A 105 -6.10 -2.95 9.82
CA ASP A 105 -6.89 -2.61 8.63
C ASP A 105 -6.87 -1.13 8.24
N ARG A 106 -5.93 -0.35 8.80
CA ARG A 106 -5.79 1.08 8.52
C ARG A 106 -4.77 1.38 7.45
N ARG A 107 -3.72 0.56 7.31
CA ARG A 107 -2.66 0.75 6.32
C ARG A 107 -2.91 -0.16 5.14
N MET A 108 -2.90 0.43 3.95
CA MET A 108 -3.06 -0.29 2.71
C MET A 108 -1.68 -0.65 2.16
N GLU A 109 -1.37 -1.94 2.10
CA GLU A 109 -0.03 -2.43 1.81
C GLU A 109 0.10 -2.92 0.36
N ILE A 110 -0.98 -3.42 -0.24
CA ILE A 110 -1.01 -3.92 -1.62
C ILE A 110 -2.24 -3.39 -2.36
N ILE A 111 -2.03 -2.82 -3.54
CA ILE A 111 -3.08 -2.40 -4.48
C ILE A 111 -3.08 -3.27 -5.74
N GLU A 112 -4.27 -3.49 -6.30
CA GLU A 112 -4.46 -4.12 -7.61
C GLU A 112 -5.56 -3.41 -8.41
N ILE A 113 -5.45 -3.47 -9.75
CA ILE A 113 -6.54 -3.12 -10.67
C ILE A 113 -7.09 -4.42 -11.26
N PRO A 114 -8.31 -4.86 -10.88
CA PRO A 114 -8.85 -6.16 -11.31
C PRO A 114 -8.90 -6.34 -12.83
N ASN A 115 -9.32 -5.30 -13.56
CA ASN A 115 -9.50 -5.32 -15.01
C ASN A 115 -8.19 -5.14 -15.82
N HIS A 116 -7.04 -5.04 -15.15
CA HIS A 116 -5.73 -4.97 -15.81
C HIS A 116 -5.03 -6.34 -15.76
N GLN A 117 -4.41 -6.76 -16.87
CA GLN A 117 -3.76 -8.09 -16.97
C GLN A 117 -2.76 -8.33 -15.84
N TYR A 118 -1.91 -7.35 -15.56
CA TYR A 118 -0.99 -7.39 -14.42
C TYR A 118 -0.70 -5.98 -13.91
N PHE A 119 -1.31 -5.60 -12.78
CA PHE A 119 -1.03 -4.34 -12.10
C PHE A 119 -1.09 -4.58 -10.60
N ILE A 120 0.08 -4.57 -9.96
CA ILE A 120 0.24 -4.75 -8.52
C ILE A 120 1.16 -3.65 -8.02
N GLY A 121 0.78 -2.98 -6.94
CA GLY A 121 1.64 -2.06 -6.22
C GLY A 121 1.77 -2.46 -4.77
N ALA A 122 2.98 -2.67 -4.28
CA ALA A 122 3.27 -2.97 -2.87
C ALA A 122 3.99 -1.80 -2.17
N GLN A 123 3.74 -1.65 -0.86
CA GLN A 123 4.45 -0.73 0.03
C GLN A 123 5.78 -1.30 0.57
N PHE A 124 5.84 -2.61 0.74
CA PHE A 124 7.06 -3.28 1.17
C PHE A 124 8.08 -3.40 0.03
N HIS A 125 9.27 -3.86 0.39
CA HIS A 125 10.41 -4.08 -0.49
C HIS A 125 10.60 -5.59 -0.74
N PRO A 126 9.93 -6.17 -1.75
CA PRO A 126 9.98 -7.60 -2.03
C PRO A 126 11.40 -8.10 -2.36
N GLU A 127 12.26 -7.23 -2.89
CA GLU A 127 13.62 -7.54 -3.31
C GLU A 127 14.49 -8.10 -2.18
N PHE A 128 14.24 -7.72 -0.91
CA PHE A 128 15.06 -8.16 0.22
C PHE A 128 14.84 -9.62 0.61
N LYS A 129 13.72 -10.23 0.20
CA LYS A 129 13.41 -11.64 0.48
C LYS A 129 13.73 -12.58 -0.68
N SER A 130 14.09 -12.05 -1.85
CA SER A 130 14.54 -12.84 -2.98
C SER A 130 15.84 -13.61 -2.68
N ARG A 131 15.96 -14.84 -3.19
CA ARG A 131 17.16 -15.70 -3.11
C ARG A 131 17.37 -16.39 -4.47
N PRO A 132 18.59 -16.82 -4.84
CA PRO A 132 18.84 -17.46 -6.13
C PRO A 132 17.94 -18.67 -6.44
N ALA A 133 17.64 -19.49 -5.43
CA ALA A 133 16.78 -20.66 -5.57
C ALA A 133 15.29 -20.39 -5.24
N LYS A 134 14.96 -19.15 -4.83
CA LYS A 134 13.60 -18.76 -4.44
C LYS A 134 13.42 -17.27 -4.75
N PRO A 135 13.00 -16.92 -5.98
CA PRO A 135 12.73 -15.53 -6.33
C PRO A 135 11.63 -14.97 -5.43
N SER A 136 11.64 -13.66 -5.23
CA SER A 136 10.49 -12.98 -4.64
C SER A 136 9.23 -13.25 -5.48
N PRO A 137 8.08 -13.56 -4.86
CA PRO A 137 6.82 -13.71 -5.59
C PRO A 137 6.35 -12.45 -6.32
N LEU A 138 6.66 -11.27 -5.75
CA LEU A 138 6.46 -9.95 -6.35
C LEU A 138 7.76 -9.34 -6.86
#